data_AF-A0A7J4JVH1-F1
#
_entry.id   AF-A0A7J4JVH1-F1
#
_cell.length_a   1.000
_cell.length_b   1.000
_cell.length_c   1.000
_cell.angle_alpha   90.00
_cell.angle_beta   90.00
_cell.angle_gamma   90.00
#
_symmetry.space_group_name_H-M   'P 1'
#
loop_
_entity.id
_entity.type
_entity.pdbx_description
1 polymer ?
#
loop_
_entity_poly.entity_id
_entity_poly.type
_entity_poly.pdbx_seq_one_letter_code
_entity_poly.pdbx_strand_id
1 'polypeptide(L)'
;MGMDKQKQALEKGQAEVRVKRSGMFQVLSFKLVRKDTPLGKVPYLVLDRMLDLSELMRVSEEYCLPVESPVGKVFPRGKKETDFLGL
;
A
#
# COMPACT_ATOMS: atom_id res chain seq x y z
N MET A 1 3.04 8.11 -14.41
CA MET A 1 3.95 7.00 -14.04
C MET A 1 3.48 6.16 -12.83
N GLY A 2 2.56 6.60 -11.96
CA GLY A 2 2.04 5.76 -10.85
C GLY A 2 0.77 4.93 -11.17
N MET A 3 -0.04 5.34 -12.14
CA MET A 3 -1.32 4.69 -12.45
C MET A 3 -1.19 3.23 -12.93
N ASP A 4 -0.10 2.90 -13.62
CA ASP A 4 0.14 1.54 -14.12
C ASP A 4 0.43 0.54 -13.00
N LYS A 5 1.11 0.99 -11.94
CA LYS A 5 1.44 0.15 -10.77
C LYS A 5 0.24 -0.08 -9.88
N GLN A 6 -0.61 0.93 -9.73
CA GLN A 6 -1.88 0.81 -9.00
C GLN A 6 -2.75 -0.27 -9.65
N LYS A 7 -2.99 -0.19 -10.97
CA LYS A 7 -3.79 -1.20 -11.69
C LYS A 7 -3.20 -2.59 -11.57
N GLN A 8 -1.88 -2.74 -11.74
CA GLN A 8 -1.22 -4.02 -11.60
C GLN A 8 -1.36 -4.61 -10.19
N ALA A 9 -1.27 -3.80 -9.15
CA ALA A 9 -1.45 -4.26 -7.78
C ALA A 9 -2.91 -4.69 -7.51
N LEU A 10 -3.87 -3.97 -8.09
CA LEU A 10 -5.29 -4.31 -8.01
C LEU A 10 -5.62 -5.61 -8.76
N GLU A 11 -5.07 -5.79 -9.96
CA GLU A 11 -5.29 -6.97 -10.81
C GLU A 11 -4.59 -8.23 -10.28
N LYS A 12 -3.33 -8.10 -9.85
CA LYS A 12 -2.55 -9.23 -9.30
C LYS A 12 -2.92 -9.58 -7.87
N GLY A 13 -3.61 -8.68 -7.15
CA GLY A 13 -3.88 -8.83 -5.73
C GLY A 13 -2.64 -8.71 -4.84
N GLN A 14 -1.52 -8.27 -5.38
CA GLN A 14 -0.26 -8.08 -4.65
C GLN A 14 0.65 -7.07 -5.35
N ALA A 15 1.51 -6.43 -4.58
CA ALA A 15 2.53 -5.50 -5.06
C ALA A 15 3.91 -5.91 -4.53
N GLU A 16 4.87 -6.11 -5.43
CA GLU A 16 6.25 -6.37 -5.06
C GLU A 16 7.04 -5.06 -5.06
N VAL A 17 7.53 -4.66 -3.90
CA VAL A 17 8.20 -3.38 -3.73
C VAL A 17 9.62 -3.59 -3.24
N ARG A 18 10.57 -3.02 -3.98
CA ARG A 18 11.96 -2.96 -3.57
C ARG A 18 12.13 -1.83 -2.55
N VAL A 19 12.24 -2.22 -1.30
CA VAL A 19 12.44 -1.32 -0.16
C VAL A 19 13.90 -1.36 0.29
N LYS A 20 14.37 -0.25 0.87
CA LYS A 20 15.72 -0.17 1.45
C LYS A 20 15.62 -0.27 2.97
N ARG A 21 16.25 -1.30 3.54
CA ARG A 21 16.31 -1.52 4.99
C ARG A 21 17.75 -1.64 5.43
N SER A 22 18.20 -0.73 6.30
CA SER A 22 19.57 -0.72 6.87
C SER A 22 20.69 -0.84 5.81
N GLY A 23 20.54 -0.15 4.67
CA GLY A 23 21.52 -0.18 3.58
C GLY A 23 21.37 -1.35 2.59
N MET A 24 20.54 -2.35 2.90
CA MET A 24 20.28 -3.50 2.04
C MET A 24 18.93 -3.34 1.32
N PHE A 25 18.90 -3.68 0.03
CA PHE A 25 17.65 -3.70 -0.72
C PHE A 25 16.98 -5.06 -0.55
N GLN A 26 15.72 -5.07 -0.16
CA GLN A 26 14.90 -6.27 -0.10
C GLN A 26 13.62 -6.05 -0.90
N VAL A 27 13.16 -7.10 -1.57
CA VAL A 27 11.84 -7.08 -2.20
C VAL A 27 10.84 -7.61 -1.19
N LEU A 28 9.84 -6.79 -0.85
CA LEU A 28 8.73 -7.17 0.00
C LEU A 28 7.46 -7.26 -0.82
N SER A 29 6.73 -8.36 -0.63
CA SER A 29 5.43 -8.58 -1.25
C SER A 29 4.33 -8.06 -0.32
N PHE A 30 3.64 -7.01 -0.76
CA PHE A 30 2.45 -6.48 -0.13
C PHE A 30 1.23 -7.19 -0.71
N LYS A 31 0.32 -7.66 0.13
CA LYS A 31 -0.91 -8.30 -0.30
C LYS A 31 -2.02 -7.27 -0.39
N LEU A 32 -2.79 -7.29 -1.46
CA LEU A 32 -3.97 -6.46 -1.58
C LEU A 32 -5.12 -7.11 -0.79
N VAL A 33 -5.59 -6.42 0.23
CA VAL A 33 -6.73 -6.85 1.05
C VAL A 33 -7.81 -5.79 0.97
N ARG A 34 -9.00 -6.18 0.51
CA ARG A 34 -10.19 -5.32 0.60
C ARG A 34 -10.78 -5.42 1.99
N LYS A 35 -10.73 -4.34 2.74
CA LYS A 35 -11.32 -4.25 4.08
C LYS A 35 -12.72 -3.68 4.00
N ASP A 36 -13.65 -4.28 4.74
CA ASP A 36 -14.99 -3.75 4.91
C ASP A 36 -14.94 -2.57 5.89
N THR A 37 -15.40 -1.41 5.42
CA THR A 37 -15.61 -0.21 6.22
C THR A 37 -17.10 0.12 6.22
N PRO A 38 -17.61 0.95 7.16
CA PRO A 38 -19.02 1.35 7.19
C PRO A 38 -19.51 2.02 5.89
N LEU A 39 -18.58 2.54 5.09
CA LEU A 39 -18.87 3.24 3.84
C LEU A 39 -18.71 2.34 2.60
N GLY A 40 -18.08 1.18 2.73
CA GLY A 40 -17.86 0.25 1.62
C GLY A 40 -16.58 -0.57 1.74
N LYS A 41 -16.15 -1.19 0.65
CA LYS A 41 -14.89 -1.93 0.60
C LYS A 41 -13.76 -1.02 0.15
N VAL A 42 -12.66 -1.02 0.90
CA VAL A 42 -11.46 -0.24 0.60
C VAL A 42 -10.27 -1.19 0.40
N PRO A 43 -9.56 -1.12 -0.74
CA PRO A 43 -8.35 -1.93 -0.96
C PRO A 43 -7.16 -1.35 -0.21
N TYR A 44 -6.49 -2.18 0.59
CA TYR A 44 -5.24 -1.87 1.29
C TYR A 44 -4.12 -2.78 0.83
N LEU A 45 -2.92 -2.21 0.68
CA LEU A 45 -1.69 -2.99 0.55
C LEU A 45 -1.18 -3.34 1.95
N VAL A 46 -1.39 -4.58 2.36
CA VAL A 46 -1.01 -5.09 3.68
C VAL A 46 0.35 -5.77 3.60
N LEU A 47 1.22 -5.44 4.55
CA LEU A 47 2.52 -6.07 4.75
C LEU A 47 2.58 -6.65 6.15
N ASP A 48 2.83 -7.95 6.28
CA ASP A 48 2.92 -8.64 7.59
C ASP A 48 4.26 -8.40 8.31
N ARG A 49 5.12 -7.52 7.78
CA ARG A 49 6.46 -7.24 8.29
C ARG A 49 6.60 -5.79 8.72
N MET A 50 7.41 -5.54 9.74
CA MET A 50 7.80 -4.19 10.11
C MET A 50 8.64 -3.55 9.00
N LEU A 51 8.21 -2.37 8.55
CA LEU A 51 8.88 -1.53 7.57
C LEU A 51 8.85 -0.08 8.08
N ASP A 52 9.89 0.68 7.76
CA ASP A 52 10.00 2.07 8.18
C ASP A 52 8.87 2.94 7.59
N LEU A 53 8.39 3.89 8.39
CA LEU A 53 7.29 4.78 8.01
C LEU A 53 7.58 5.53 6.70
N SER A 54 8.82 5.95 6.50
CA SER A 54 9.26 6.64 5.27
C SER A 54 9.12 5.77 4.02
N GLU A 55 9.47 4.48 4.12
CA GLU A 55 9.31 3.55 3.00
C GLU A 55 7.83 3.21 2.78
N LEU A 56 7.04 3.02 3.84
CA LEU A 56 5.59 2.83 3.74
C LEU A 56 4.91 4.02 3.03
N MET A 57 5.30 5.24 3.37
CA MET A 57 4.80 6.46 2.74
C MET A 57 5.17 6.50 1.26
N ARG A 58 6.41 6.16 0.92
CA ARG A 58 6.85 6.05 -0.48
C ARG A 58 6.04 5.01 -1.25
N VAL A 59 5.83 3.81 -0.68
CA VAL A 59 5.01 2.76 -1.31
C VAL A 59 3.59 3.25 -1.53
N SER A 60 3.00 3.89 -0.54
CA SER A 60 1.64 4.41 -0.62
C SER A 60 1.49 5.46 -1.73
N GLU A 61 2.45 6.37 -1.86
CA GLU A 61 2.50 7.35 -2.95
C GLU A 61 2.75 6.70 -4.32
N GLU A 62 3.65 5.71 -4.39
CA GLU A 62 4.05 5.05 -5.63
C GLU A 62 2.91 4.22 -6.24
N TYR A 63 2.13 3.55 -5.39
CA TYR A 63 0.99 2.73 -5.79
C TYR A 63 -0.33 3.48 -5.71
N CYS A 64 -0.34 4.73 -5.25
CA CYS A 64 -1.55 5.50 -5.00
C CYS A 64 -2.60 4.71 -4.21
N LEU A 65 -2.19 3.90 -3.24
CA LEU A 65 -3.06 3.04 -2.44
C LEU A 65 -2.71 3.17 -0.97
N PRO A 66 -3.68 2.99 -0.06
CA PRO A 66 -3.39 2.96 1.36
C PRO A 66 -2.60 1.69 1.68
N VAL A 67 -1.57 1.85 2.53
CA VAL A 67 -0.67 0.77 2.93
C VAL A 67 -0.84 0.52 4.42
N GLU A 68 -0.89 -0.74 4.81
CA GLU A 68 -0.97 -1.15 6.21
C GLU A 68 0.18 -2.09 6.56
N SER A 69 0.75 -1.89 7.74
CA SER A 69 1.77 -2.77 8.32
C SER A 69 1.59 -2.84 9.84
N PRO A 70 2.34 -3.70 10.56
CA PRO A 70 2.36 -3.70 12.03
C PRO A 70 2.73 -2.35 12.65
N VAL A 71 3.42 -1.47 11.91
CA VAL A 71 3.79 -0.12 12.37
C VAL A 71 2.60 0.84 12.31
N GLY A 72 1.63 0.58 11.44
CA GLY A 72 0.44 1.39 11.28
C GLY A 72 -0.07 1.46 9.84
N LYS A 73 -1.08 2.31 9.63
CA LYS A 73 -1.68 2.59 8.32
C LYS A 73 -1.17 3.93 7.79
N VAL A 74 -0.76 3.94 6.53
CA VAL A 74 -0.29 5.13 5.83
C VAL A 74 -1.14 5.34 4.58
N PHE A 75 -1.54 6.59 4.37
CA PHE A 75 -2.31 7.02 3.22
C PHE A 75 -1.43 7.91 2.33
N PRO A 76 -1.65 7.90 1.01
CA PRO A 76 -0.90 8.78 0.13
C PRO A 76 -1.29 10.23 0.39
N ARG A 77 -0.36 11.15 0.14
CA ARG A 77 -0.53 12.57 0.50
C ARG A 77 -1.83 13.15 -0.05
N GLY A 78 -2.58 13.80 0.83
CA GLY A 78 -3.83 14.48 0.50
C GLY A 78 -5.04 13.57 0.28
N LYS A 79 -4.87 12.24 0.36
CA LYS A 79 -5.98 11.28 0.26
C LYS A 79 -6.35 10.71 1.63
N LYS A 80 -7.60 10.31 1.76
CA LYS A 80 -8.17 9.67 2.93
C LYS A 80 -8.79 8.34 2.53
N GLU A 81 -9.18 7.54 3.52
CA GLU A 81 -9.83 6.24 3.32
C GLU A 81 -11.05 6.32 2.37
N THR A 82 -11.80 7.42 2.43
CA THR A 82 -12.97 7.67 1.56
C THR A 82 -12.64 7.78 0.08
N ASP A 83 -11.43 8.24 -0.28
CA ASP A 83 -11.01 8.37 -1.69
C ASP A 83 -10.76 7.01 -2.36
N PHE A 84 -10.75 5.93 -1.56
CA PHE A 84 -10.48 4.57 -2.01
C PHE A 84 -11.70 3.66 -1.96
N LEU A 85 -12.87 4.21 -1.62
CA LEU A 85 -14.11 3.45 -1.58
C LEU A 85 -14.49 2.96 -2.98
N GLY A 86 -14.66 1.65 -3.14
CA GLY A 86 -15.14 1.05 -4.39
C GLY A 86 -14.07 0.76 -5.45
N LEU A 87 -12.78 0.88 -5.11
CA LEU A 87 -11.65 0.39 -5.92
C LEU A 87 -11.41 -1.13 -5.74
#